data_AF-A0A382MC19-F1
#
_entry.id   AF-A0A382MC19-F1
#
_cell.length_a   1.000
_cell.length_b   1.000
_cell.length_c   1.000
_cell.angle_alpha   90.00
_cell.angle_beta   90.00
_cell.angle_gamma   90.00
#
_symmetry.space_group_name_H-M   'P 1'
#
loop_
_entity.id
_entity.type
_entity.pdbx_description
1 polymer ?
#
loop_
_entity_poly.entity_id
_entity_poly.type
_entity_poly.pdbx_seq_one_letter_code
_entity_poly.pdbx_strand_id
1 'polypeptide(L)'
;VVEAISPYNDQIAALDKQVGAQYRRETLKDTSGASMMDPKTQVSKIHQTSILDASTKTFEANLVFALCREYPNEYGEKIANVALNAQVNQFGQATLAAAEASRENGNSPNTVVSGAVAIVGKKMVEPAMEAAKALLSLFQFAKFSDPVSSYDYKEELQSAKSHKSSLLLNSDDPGADKMASCLGQGAQSIFIKFLLDFAKQEGGKPSTDAMIAAIWITLGWSGLRSKKITRGTIARLPWYSRIYSTIVGVVASADKHSEDSFCGVKVEELIKGFSFTRTAFLSLMGREPSDDELFEFQVLLGLIITNGPGTISAQGSKGAVSADGPEMPDRVQVNKAFIGFLTHTGFAHGGNGYEAAAFLIEQFKDTSLKAADDKNHGLDLDA
;
A
#
# COMPACT_ATOMS: atom_id res chain seq x y z
N VAL A 1 -24.93 -24.56 -14.97
CA VAL A 1 -25.37 -23.19 -15.32
C VAL A 1 -26.05 -23.28 -16.68
N VAL A 2 -27.29 -22.81 -16.81
CA VAL A 2 -28.03 -22.82 -18.09
C VAL A 2 -27.61 -21.58 -18.90
N GLU A 3 -27.28 -21.76 -20.18
CA GLU A 3 -26.88 -20.67 -21.06
C GLU A 3 -28.09 -19.79 -21.41
N ALA A 4 -27.93 -18.47 -21.38
CA ALA A 4 -28.99 -17.54 -21.76
C ALA A 4 -29.34 -17.70 -23.25
N ILE A 5 -30.59 -17.47 -23.61
CA ILE A 5 -31.01 -17.50 -25.03
C ILE A 5 -30.54 -16.25 -25.77
N SER A 6 -30.29 -16.37 -27.08
CA SER A 6 -29.99 -15.21 -27.95
C SER A 6 -31.17 -14.22 -27.96
N PRO A 7 -30.91 -12.89 -27.93
CA PRO A 7 -29.61 -12.20 -28.00
C PRO A 7 -28.93 -11.95 -26.64
N TYR A 8 -29.47 -12.47 -25.54
CA TYR A 8 -28.96 -12.17 -24.20
C TYR A 8 -27.60 -12.81 -23.92
N ASN A 9 -27.31 -13.99 -24.48
CA ASN A 9 -25.97 -14.59 -24.39
C ASN A 9 -24.89 -13.70 -25.00
N ASP A 10 -25.15 -13.09 -26.16
CA ASP A 10 -24.22 -12.18 -26.82
C ASP A 10 -24.00 -10.90 -26.00
N GLN A 11 -25.06 -10.38 -25.37
CA GLN A 11 -24.98 -9.23 -24.47
C GLN A 11 -24.20 -9.55 -23.18
N ILE A 12 -24.40 -10.73 -22.60
CA ILE A 12 -23.63 -11.20 -21.44
C ILE A 12 -22.16 -11.36 -21.82
N ALA A 13 -21.86 -11.98 -22.96
CA ALA A 13 -20.49 -12.13 -23.45
C ALA A 13 -19.82 -10.78 -23.74
N ALA A 14 -20.56 -9.78 -24.22
CA ALA A 14 -20.06 -8.43 -24.40
C ALA A 14 -19.81 -7.73 -23.05
N LEU A 15 -20.67 -7.94 -22.05
CA LEU A 15 -20.50 -7.40 -20.70
C LEU A 15 -19.31 -8.03 -19.98
N ASP A 16 -19.06 -9.33 -20.17
CA ASP A 16 -17.91 -10.06 -19.62
C ASP A 16 -16.57 -9.51 -20.16
N LYS A 17 -16.58 -8.88 -21.33
CA LYS A 17 -15.41 -8.18 -21.87
C LYS A 17 -15.13 -6.84 -21.16
N GLN A 18 -16.08 -6.32 -20.38
CA GLN A 18 -15.91 -5.08 -19.61
C GLN A 18 -15.34 -5.37 -18.23
N VAL A 19 -14.00 -5.45 -18.17
CA VAL A 19 -13.26 -5.73 -16.93
C VAL A 19 -12.89 -4.44 -16.21
N GLY A 20 -13.19 -4.38 -14.91
CA GLY A 20 -12.92 -3.23 -14.05
C GLY A 20 -13.96 -2.10 -14.12
N ALA A 21 -13.79 -1.13 -13.24
CA ALA A 21 -14.62 0.05 -13.14
C ALA A 21 -14.47 0.98 -14.36
N GLN A 22 -15.56 1.66 -14.71
CA GLN A 22 -15.55 2.79 -15.63
C GLN A 22 -16.05 4.02 -14.87
N TYR A 23 -15.17 4.98 -14.60
CA TYR A 23 -15.54 6.21 -13.92
C TYR A 23 -15.85 7.32 -14.92
N ARG A 24 -16.84 8.15 -14.57
CA ARG A 24 -17.06 9.41 -15.26
C ARG A 24 -16.00 10.41 -14.83
N ARG A 25 -15.66 11.34 -15.72
CA ARG A 25 -14.83 12.49 -15.35
C ARG A 25 -15.65 13.39 -14.43
N GLU A 26 -15.06 13.75 -13.29
CA GLU A 26 -15.69 14.60 -12.29
C GLU A 26 -14.74 15.73 -11.91
N THR A 27 -15.30 16.86 -11.48
CA THR A 27 -14.49 17.93 -10.88
C THR A 27 -13.94 17.45 -9.54
N LEU A 28 -12.64 17.60 -9.35
CA LEU A 28 -11.96 17.24 -8.10
C LEU A 28 -11.76 18.44 -7.17
N LYS A 29 -12.13 19.66 -7.58
CA LYS A 29 -11.97 20.86 -6.75
C LYS A 29 -12.85 20.73 -5.50
N ASP A 30 -12.22 20.74 -4.34
CA ASP A 30 -12.83 20.66 -3.00
C ASP A 30 -13.72 19.42 -2.73
N THR A 31 -13.67 18.41 -3.60
CA THR A 31 -14.44 17.15 -3.48
C THR A 31 -13.51 15.93 -3.47
N SER A 32 -13.86 14.87 -2.74
CA SER A 32 -13.12 13.61 -2.78
C SER A 32 -14.10 12.49 -3.13
N GLY A 33 -13.76 11.68 -4.11
CA GLY A 33 -14.53 10.47 -4.45
C GLY A 33 -14.21 9.28 -3.55
N ALA A 34 -13.19 9.41 -2.68
CA ALA A 34 -12.73 8.36 -1.79
C ALA A 34 -13.09 8.63 -0.33
N SER A 35 -13.03 9.88 0.12
CA SER A 35 -13.25 10.27 1.52
C SER A 35 -14.31 11.34 1.67
N MET A 36 -15.05 11.32 2.77
CA MET A 36 -16.05 12.31 3.09
C MET A 36 -16.26 12.44 4.60
N MET A 37 -16.69 13.60 5.07
CA MET A 37 -17.11 13.80 6.46
C MET A 37 -18.61 13.52 6.54
N ASP A 38 -19.02 12.68 7.49
CA ASP A 38 -20.44 12.45 7.72
C ASP A 38 -21.07 13.73 8.32
N PRO A 39 -22.05 14.37 7.66
CA PRO A 39 -22.59 15.64 8.13
C PRO A 39 -23.35 15.51 9.46
N LYS A 40 -23.80 14.32 9.84
CA LYS A 40 -24.53 14.09 11.09
C LYS A 40 -23.59 13.78 12.25
N THR A 41 -22.66 12.85 12.05
CA THR A 41 -21.77 12.39 13.13
C THR A 41 -20.47 13.19 13.21
N GLN A 42 -20.14 13.95 12.17
CA GLN A 42 -18.84 14.62 12.00
C GLN A 42 -17.64 13.64 11.96
N VAL A 43 -17.92 12.35 11.82
CA VAL A 43 -16.89 11.32 11.68
C VAL A 43 -16.54 11.15 10.21
N SER A 44 -15.24 11.22 9.91
CA SER A 44 -14.76 11.00 8.54
C SER A 44 -14.93 9.54 8.10
N LYS A 45 -15.11 9.36 6.80
CA LYS A 45 -15.23 8.06 6.14
C LYS A 45 -14.29 7.99 4.94
N ILE A 46 -13.81 6.78 4.66
CA ILE A 46 -13.12 6.43 3.42
C ILE A 46 -13.86 5.23 2.79
N HIS A 47 -14.23 5.33 1.52
CA HIS A 47 -15.06 4.37 0.78
C HIS A 47 -16.31 3.92 1.58
N GLN A 48 -16.97 4.86 2.25
CA GLN A 48 -18.13 4.67 3.14
C GLN A 48 -17.86 3.94 4.47
N THR A 49 -16.61 3.58 4.78
CA THR A 49 -16.20 3.03 6.07
C THR A 49 -15.75 4.15 7.02
N SER A 50 -16.23 4.13 8.27
CA SER A 50 -15.83 5.08 9.31
C SER A 50 -14.35 4.97 9.65
N ILE A 51 -13.69 6.08 9.98
CA ILE A 51 -12.32 6.04 10.54
C ILE A 51 -12.25 5.26 11.87
N LEU A 52 -13.36 5.21 12.62
CA LEU A 52 -13.46 4.40 13.84
C LEU A 52 -13.49 2.90 13.54
N ASP A 53 -14.05 2.51 12.39
CA ASP A 53 -13.99 1.11 11.96
C ASP A 53 -12.59 0.80 11.41
N ALA A 54 -12.00 1.73 10.66
CA ALA A 54 -10.64 1.60 10.13
C ALA A 54 -9.57 1.50 11.23
N SER A 55 -9.76 2.16 12.38
CA SER A 55 -8.86 2.04 13.54
C SER A 55 -8.85 0.66 14.18
N THR A 56 -9.83 -0.19 13.87
CA THR A 56 -9.82 -1.60 14.31
C THR A 56 -9.01 -2.52 13.38
N LYS A 57 -8.44 -1.97 12.29
CA LYS A 57 -7.73 -2.72 11.26
C LYS A 57 -6.25 -2.42 11.28
N THR A 58 -5.45 -3.41 10.89
CA THR A 58 -4.00 -3.30 10.72
C THR A 58 -3.66 -2.25 9.66
N PHE A 59 -2.47 -1.67 9.74
CA PHE A 59 -2.01 -0.67 8.78
C PHE A 59 -2.00 -1.21 7.35
N GLU A 60 -1.46 -2.41 7.14
CA GLU A 60 -1.46 -3.08 5.84
C GLU A 60 -2.87 -3.30 5.28
N ALA A 61 -3.84 -3.70 6.12
CA ALA A 61 -5.21 -3.90 5.69
C ALA A 61 -5.86 -2.57 5.27
N ASN A 62 -5.59 -1.50 6.01
CA ASN A 62 -6.01 -0.14 5.69
C ASN A 62 -5.40 0.37 4.36
N LEU A 63 -4.11 0.09 4.11
CA LEU A 63 -3.45 0.44 2.85
C LEU A 63 -4.07 -0.30 1.65
N VAL A 64 -4.33 -1.61 1.80
CA VAL A 64 -5.02 -2.39 0.75
C VAL A 64 -6.44 -1.86 0.54
N PHE A 65 -7.19 -1.62 1.61
CA PHE A 65 -8.56 -1.12 1.55
C PHE A 65 -8.64 0.24 0.86
N ALA A 66 -7.74 1.18 1.17
CA ALA A 66 -7.71 2.50 0.56
C ALA A 66 -7.59 2.45 -0.97
N LEU A 67 -6.85 1.47 -1.50
CA LEU A 67 -6.62 1.29 -2.94
C LEU A 67 -7.67 0.40 -3.62
N CYS A 68 -8.08 -0.69 -2.96
CA CYS A 68 -8.91 -1.74 -3.54
C CYS A 68 -10.41 -1.60 -3.20
N ARG A 69 -10.75 -0.73 -2.23
CA ARG A 69 -12.11 -0.52 -1.67
C ARG A 69 -12.72 -1.77 -1.02
N GLU A 70 -11.87 -2.73 -0.66
CA GLU A 70 -12.22 -3.98 0.02
C GLU A 70 -11.08 -4.32 0.97
N TYR A 71 -11.43 -4.71 2.20
CA TYR A 71 -10.43 -5.19 3.14
C TYR A 71 -9.95 -6.59 2.70
N PRO A 72 -8.64 -6.86 2.81
CA PRO A 72 -8.14 -8.21 2.63
C PRO A 72 -8.69 -9.16 3.70
N ASN A 73 -8.75 -10.45 3.39
CA ASN A 73 -8.92 -11.49 4.41
C ASN A 73 -7.57 -11.80 5.10
N GLU A 74 -7.55 -12.73 6.05
CA GLU A 74 -6.34 -13.10 6.80
C GLU A 74 -5.16 -13.49 5.88
N TYR A 75 -5.43 -14.24 4.81
CA TYR A 75 -4.39 -14.59 3.83
C TYR A 75 -3.92 -13.36 3.03
N GLY A 76 -4.84 -12.48 2.66
CA GLY A 76 -4.56 -11.20 2.00
C GLY A 76 -3.65 -10.32 2.86
N GLU A 77 -3.93 -10.18 4.16
CA GLU A 77 -3.07 -9.43 5.09
C GLU A 77 -1.65 -10.03 5.15
N LYS A 78 -1.54 -11.36 5.24
CA LYS A 78 -0.24 -12.06 5.23
C LYS A 78 0.58 -11.75 3.99
N ILE A 79 -0.01 -11.84 2.79
CA ILE A 79 0.74 -11.56 1.56
C ILE A 79 1.02 -10.06 1.37
N ALA A 80 0.14 -9.18 1.84
CA ALA A 80 0.40 -7.73 1.86
C ALA A 80 1.63 -7.41 2.69
N ASN A 81 1.75 -8.01 3.88
CA ASN A 81 2.92 -7.89 4.75
C ASN A 81 4.21 -8.37 4.05
N VAL A 82 4.17 -9.52 3.36
CA VAL A 82 5.31 -10.01 2.57
C VAL A 82 5.76 -8.99 1.52
N ALA A 83 4.83 -8.46 0.71
CA ALA A 83 5.16 -7.49 -0.33
C ALA A 83 5.72 -6.18 0.23
N LEU A 84 5.11 -5.67 1.29
CA LEU A 84 5.47 -4.39 1.89
C LEU A 84 6.81 -4.47 2.65
N ASN A 85 7.02 -5.51 3.45
CA ASN A 85 8.26 -5.72 4.20
C ASN A 85 9.45 -6.07 3.29
N ALA A 86 9.22 -6.77 2.17
CA ALA A 86 10.30 -7.11 1.24
C ALA A 86 10.99 -5.88 0.62
N GLN A 87 10.33 -4.72 0.63
CA GLN A 87 10.82 -3.50 0.01
C GLN A 87 11.11 -2.38 1.02
N VAL A 88 11.03 -2.62 2.33
CA VAL A 88 11.20 -1.57 3.34
C VAL A 88 12.66 -1.15 3.50
N ASN A 89 13.60 -2.10 3.40
CA ASN A 89 15.02 -1.80 3.50
C ASN A 89 15.50 -1.03 2.26
N GLN A 90 15.99 0.19 2.47
CA GLN A 90 16.50 1.09 1.42
C GLN A 90 18.03 1.13 1.35
N PHE A 91 18.73 0.16 1.94
CA PHE A 91 20.20 0.12 1.93
C PHE A 91 20.75 0.20 0.50
N GLY A 92 21.70 1.10 0.27
CA GLY A 92 22.31 1.34 -1.05
C GLY A 92 21.38 1.95 -2.10
N GLN A 93 20.14 2.31 -1.76
CA GLN A 93 19.17 2.86 -2.71
C GLN A 93 19.26 4.39 -2.78
N ALA A 94 19.01 4.93 -3.99
CA ALA A 94 18.93 6.37 -4.20
C ALA A 94 17.78 7.04 -3.42
N THR A 95 16.74 6.29 -3.05
CA THR A 95 15.65 6.74 -2.18
C THR A 95 16.15 7.15 -0.80
N LEU A 96 17.00 6.33 -0.17
CA LEU A 96 17.62 6.64 1.12
C LEU A 96 18.61 7.79 0.99
N ALA A 97 19.45 7.79 -0.05
CA ALA A 97 20.39 8.89 -0.29
C ALA A 97 19.68 10.25 -0.44
N ALA A 98 18.54 10.29 -1.15
CA ALA A 98 17.74 11.50 -1.29
C ALA A 98 17.09 11.93 0.04
N ALA A 99 16.61 10.96 0.84
CA ALA A 99 16.07 11.23 2.16
C ALA A 99 17.13 11.83 3.09
N GLU A 100 18.32 11.21 3.18
CA GLU A 100 19.40 11.68 4.05
C GLU A 100 19.90 13.05 3.61
N ALA A 101 20.11 13.28 2.32
CA ALA A 101 20.49 14.60 1.81
C ALA A 101 19.45 15.67 2.20
N SER A 102 18.16 15.36 2.11
CA SER A 102 17.10 16.26 2.56
C SER A 102 17.15 16.47 4.08
N ARG A 103 17.37 15.41 4.85
CA ARG A 103 17.37 15.41 6.32
C ARG A 103 18.54 16.21 6.89
N GLU A 104 19.74 16.01 6.35
CA GLU A 104 20.97 16.73 6.71
C GLU A 104 20.86 18.24 6.47
N ASN A 105 19.99 18.65 5.54
CA ASN A 105 19.71 20.06 5.25
C ASN A 105 18.56 20.64 6.11
N GLY A 106 18.11 19.93 7.14
CA GLY A 106 17.14 20.44 8.12
C GLY A 106 15.70 20.51 7.60
N ASN A 107 15.37 19.78 6.54
CA ASN A 107 14.01 19.74 6.01
C ASN A 107 13.04 19.01 6.97
N SER A 108 11.76 19.36 6.88
CA SER A 108 10.70 18.68 7.63
C SER A 108 10.57 17.19 7.23
N PRO A 109 10.02 16.33 8.12
CA PRO A 109 9.85 14.90 7.80
C PRO A 109 9.11 14.63 6.49
N ASN A 110 8.03 15.36 6.20
CA ASN A 110 7.29 15.21 4.95
C ASN A 110 8.12 15.61 3.72
N THR A 111 9.00 16.60 3.85
CA THR A 111 9.91 17.02 2.77
C THR A 111 11.02 15.97 2.54
N VAL A 112 11.56 15.40 3.62
CA VAL A 112 12.50 14.27 3.58
C VAL A 112 11.90 13.07 2.84
N VAL A 113 10.69 12.65 3.25
CA VAL A 113 9.96 11.56 2.60
C VAL A 113 9.63 11.91 1.15
N SER A 114 9.26 13.16 0.85
CA SER A 114 9.00 13.62 -0.53
C SER A 114 10.23 13.45 -1.42
N GLY A 115 11.42 13.73 -0.92
CA GLY A 115 12.69 13.53 -1.62
C GLY A 115 12.88 12.07 -2.05
N ALA A 116 12.65 11.12 -1.13
CA ALA A 116 12.69 9.70 -1.45
C ALA A 116 11.59 9.27 -2.45
N VAL A 117 10.35 9.71 -2.23
CA VAL A 117 9.21 9.38 -3.10
C VAL A 117 9.41 9.92 -4.53
N ALA A 118 10.10 11.05 -4.70
CA ALA A 118 10.46 11.58 -6.02
C ALA A 118 11.32 10.61 -6.84
N ILE A 119 12.16 9.80 -6.19
CA ILE A 119 13.00 8.79 -6.84
C ILE A 119 12.18 7.58 -7.30
N VAL A 120 11.05 7.27 -6.64
CA VAL A 120 10.16 6.15 -6.98
C VAL A 120 9.30 6.48 -8.20
N GLY A 121 9.94 6.77 -9.34
CA GLY A 121 9.27 7.05 -10.61
C GLY A 121 8.83 5.79 -11.36
N LYS A 122 8.07 5.97 -12.44
CA LYS A 122 7.50 4.89 -13.27
C LYS A 122 8.51 3.80 -13.67
N LYS A 123 9.72 4.19 -14.08
CA LYS A 123 10.77 3.26 -14.54
C LYS A 123 11.24 2.29 -13.45
N MET A 124 11.30 2.73 -12.20
CA MET A 124 11.76 1.89 -11.08
C MET A 124 10.81 0.71 -10.81
N VAL A 125 9.53 0.89 -11.14
CA VAL A 125 8.47 -0.11 -10.89
C VAL A 125 7.88 -0.68 -12.17
N GLU A 126 8.45 -0.31 -13.33
CA GLU A 126 7.96 -0.73 -14.65
C GLU A 126 7.95 -2.25 -14.79
N PRO A 127 8.99 -3.01 -14.39
CA PRO A 127 8.95 -4.47 -14.47
C PRO A 127 7.77 -5.08 -13.68
N ALA A 128 7.50 -4.59 -12.47
CA ALA A 128 6.37 -5.07 -11.67
C ALA A 128 5.00 -4.69 -12.28
N MET A 129 4.90 -3.50 -12.87
CA MET A 129 3.68 -3.09 -13.58
C MET A 129 3.47 -3.91 -14.87
N GLU A 130 4.53 -4.24 -15.61
CA GLU A 130 4.43 -5.11 -16.78
C GLU A 130 4.05 -6.55 -16.40
N ALA A 131 4.61 -7.07 -15.31
CA ALA A 131 4.18 -8.35 -14.74
C ALA A 131 2.69 -8.32 -14.34
N ALA A 132 2.22 -7.25 -13.70
CA ALA A 132 0.82 -7.09 -13.32
C ALA A 132 -0.10 -7.02 -14.56
N LYS A 133 0.33 -6.32 -15.63
CA LYS A 133 -0.40 -6.28 -16.91
C LYS A 133 -0.42 -7.64 -17.60
N ALA A 134 0.67 -8.40 -17.55
CA ALA A 134 0.74 -9.75 -18.08
C ALA A 134 -0.26 -10.68 -17.37
N LEU A 135 -0.24 -10.69 -16.03
CA LEU A 135 -1.20 -11.46 -15.23
C LEU A 135 -2.65 -11.02 -15.52
N LEU A 136 -2.90 -9.72 -15.59
CA LEU A 136 -4.23 -9.22 -15.96
C LEU A 136 -4.63 -9.69 -17.37
N SER A 137 -3.73 -9.64 -18.35
CA SER A 137 -4.01 -10.06 -19.73
C SER A 137 -4.39 -11.54 -19.82
N LEU A 138 -3.68 -12.39 -19.07
CA LEU A 138 -3.92 -13.83 -18.99
C LEU A 138 -5.26 -14.15 -18.33
N PHE A 139 -5.57 -13.49 -17.20
CA PHE A 139 -6.69 -13.89 -16.35
C PHE A 139 -7.95 -13.02 -16.48
N GLN A 140 -7.94 -11.92 -17.24
CA GLN A 140 -9.06 -10.96 -17.29
C GLN A 140 -10.42 -11.58 -17.67
N PHE A 141 -10.43 -12.71 -18.39
CA PHE A 141 -11.66 -13.44 -18.76
C PHE A 141 -11.86 -14.74 -17.98
N ALA A 142 -10.99 -15.05 -17.01
CA ALA A 142 -11.11 -16.21 -16.15
C ALA A 142 -12.40 -16.17 -15.33
N LYS A 143 -13.01 -17.32 -15.07
CA LYS A 143 -14.33 -17.41 -14.41
C LYS A 143 -14.23 -17.61 -12.90
N PHE A 144 -13.46 -16.75 -12.21
CA PHE A 144 -13.41 -16.68 -10.74
C PHE A 144 -13.40 -15.25 -10.22
N SER A 145 -14.14 -15.02 -9.14
CA SER A 145 -14.14 -13.74 -8.40
C SER A 145 -13.19 -13.75 -7.22
N ASP A 146 -13.06 -14.89 -6.54
CA ASP A 146 -12.19 -15.06 -5.37
C ASP A 146 -10.81 -15.59 -5.81
N PRO A 147 -9.73 -14.79 -5.66
CA PRO A 147 -8.39 -15.17 -6.10
C PRO A 147 -7.71 -16.22 -5.22
N VAL A 148 -8.32 -16.63 -4.09
CA VAL A 148 -7.82 -17.73 -3.25
C VAL A 148 -8.65 -19.02 -3.37
N SER A 149 -9.67 -19.01 -4.23
CA SER A 149 -10.48 -20.18 -4.54
C SER A 149 -9.73 -21.19 -5.42
N SER A 150 -10.35 -22.35 -5.67
CA SER A 150 -9.82 -23.33 -6.61
C SER A 150 -10.15 -22.94 -8.05
N TYR A 151 -9.13 -22.90 -8.92
CA TYR A 151 -9.25 -22.61 -10.35
C TYR A 151 -8.17 -23.37 -11.12
N ASP A 152 -8.55 -24.01 -12.23
CA ASP A 152 -7.62 -24.70 -13.14
C ASP A 152 -7.10 -23.69 -14.18
N TYR A 153 -5.84 -23.28 -14.03
CA TYR A 153 -5.18 -22.27 -14.86
C TYR A 153 -4.28 -22.85 -15.97
N LYS A 154 -4.59 -24.07 -16.46
CA LYS A 154 -3.83 -24.72 -17.56
C LYS A 154 -3.79 -23.89 -18.85
N GLU A 155 -4.87 -23.21 -19.20
CA GLU A 155 -4.94 -22.38 -20.41
C GLU A 155 -4.02 -21.16 -20.29
N GLU A 156 -4.02 -20.54 -19.12
CA GLU A 156 -3.12 -19.43 -18.79
C GLU A 156 -1.65 -19.89 -18.81
N LEU A 157 -1.33 -21.09 -18.32
CA LEU A 157 0.04 -21.64 -18.40
C LEU A 157 0.52 -21.85 -19.84
N GLN A 158 -0.36 -22.29 -20.74
CA GLN A 158 -0.02 -22.49 -22.15
C GLN A 158 0.22 -21.15 -22.87
N SER A 159 -0.57 -20.13 -22.53
CA SER A 159 -0.50 -18.79 -23.14
C SER A 159 0.57 -17.89 -22.51
N ALA A 160 1.06 -18.21 -21.30
CA ALA A 160 2.03 -17.42 -20.55
C ALA A 160 3.40 -17.24 -21.22
N LYS A 161 3.76 -18.10 -22.18
CA LYS A 161 5.06 -18.05 -22.87
C LYS A 161 5.36 -16.70 -23.52
N SER A 162 4.34 -16.01 -24.04
CA SER A 162 4.48 -14.66 -24.62
C SER A 162 4.88 -13.59 -23.59
N HIS A 163 4.68 -13.87 -22.30
CA HIS A 163 4.97 -12.97 -21.17
C HIS A 163 6.17 -13.42 -20.34
N LYS A 164 6.97 -14.39 -20.83
CA LYS A 164 8.10 -14.97 -20.08
C LYS A 164 9.07 -13.93 -19.54
N SER A 165 9.42 -12.92 -20.34
CA SER A 165 10.37 -11.86 -19.96
C SER A 165 9.84 -10.92 -18.87
N SER A 166 8.51 -10.82 -18.71
CA SER A 166 7.90 -9.99 -17.67
C SER A 166 7.68 -10.76 -16.36
N LEU A 167 7.63 -12.09 -16.41
CA LEU A 167 7.28 -12.94 -15.27
C LEU A 167 8.48 -13.67 -14.66
N LEU A 168 9.47 -14.02 -15.47
CA LEU A 168 10.61 -14.85 -15.07
C LEU A 168 11.95 -14.15 -15.31
N LEU A 169 12.95 -14.54 -14.53
CA LEU A 169 14.35 -14.20 -14.73
C LEU A 169 15.19 -15.43 -15.05
N ASN A 170 16.28 -15.19 -15.76
CA ASN A 170 17.33 -16.19 -16.04
C ASN A 170 18.47 -16.11 -15.01
N SER A 171 18.44 -15.14 -14.10
CA SER A 171 19.44 -14.93 -13.04
C SER A 171 18.81 -15.08 -11.66
N ASP A 172 19.64 -15.31 -10.65
CA ASP A 172 19.18 -15.35 -9.26
C ASP A 172 18.64 -13.98 -8.82
N ASP A 173 17.54 -14.03 -8.06
CA ASP A 173 16.93 -12.87 -7.40
C ASP A 173 16.67 -13.24 -5.93
N PRO A 174 17.58 -12.85 -5.01
CA PRO A 174 17.44 -13.19 -3.60
C PRO A 174 16.15 -12.68 -2.96
N GLY A 175 15.57 -11.60 -3.49
CA GLY A 175 14.28 -11.07 -3.01
C GLY A 175 13.15 -12.02 -3.35
N ALA A 176 13.11 -12.49 -4.60
CA ALA A 176 12.13 -13.46 -5.07
C ALA A 176 12.23 -14.78 -4.32
N ASP A 177 13.46 -15.27 -4.09
CA ASP A 177 13.71 -16.52 -3.37
C ASP A 177 13.22 -16.43 -1.91
N LYS A 178 13.44 -15.30 -1.22
CA LYS A 178 12.91 -15.06 0.15
C LYS A 178 11.38 -15.05 0.16
N MET A 179 10.74 -14.36 -0.78
CA MET A 179 9.28 -14.30 -0.90
C MET A 179 8.69 -15.68 -1.24
N ALA A 180 9.31 -16.40 -2.18
CA ALA A 180 8.90 -17.73 -2.59
C ALA A 180 9.08 -18.76 -1.46
N SER A 181 10.14 -18.66 -0.65
CA SER A 181 10.30 -19.49 0.55
C SER A 181 9.20 -19.23 1.59
N CYS A 182 8.82 -17.96 1.77
CA CYS A 182 7.74 -17.59 2.69
C CYS A 182 6.36 -18.07 2.21
N LEU A 183 6.09 -17.98 0.91
CA LEU A 183 4.76 -18.21 0.33
C LEU A 183 4.58 -19.62 -0.24
N GLY A 184 5.64 -20.26 -0.74
CA GLY A 184 5.55 -21.35 -1.72
C GLY A 184 4.76 -22.59 -1.29
N GLN A 185 4.92 -23.08 -0.06
CA GLN A 185 4.19 -24.27 0.40
C GLN A 185 2.78 -23.95 0.94
N GLY A 186 2.51 -22.68 1.29
CA GLY A 186 1.25 -22.22 1.87
C GLY A 186 0.43 -21.27 0.99
N ALA A 187 0.86 -21.05 -0.26
CA ALA A 187 0.23 -20.11 -1.17
C ALA A 187 -1.20 -20.56 -1.45
N GLN A 188 -2.17 -19.67 -1.22
CA GLN A 188 -3.57 -19.89 -1.57
C GLN A 188 -3.94 -19.18 -2.88
N SER A 189 -3.26 -18.08 -3.18
CA SER A 189 -3.47 -17.27 -4.39
C SER A 189 -3.25 -18.06 -5.67
N ILE A 190 -4.24 -17.99 -6.57
CA ILE A 190 -4.16 -18.50 -7.94
C ILE A 190 -2.97 -17.89 -8.67
N PHE A 191 -2.75 -16.58 -8.55
CA PHE A 191 -1.69 -15.86 -9.27
C PHE A 191 -0.28 -16.26 -8.80
N ILE A 192 -0.11 -16.45 -7.49
CA ILE A 192 1.18 -16.87 -6.92
C ILE A 192 1.46 -18.33 -7.32
N LYS A 193 0.47 -19.23 -7.20
CA LYS A 193 0.62 -20.63 -7.63
C LYS A 193 0.94 -20.72 -9.12
N PHE A 194 0.19 -20.01 -9.96
CA PHE A 194 0.42 -19.91 -11.39
C PHE A 194 1.86 -19.48 -11.70
N LEU A 195 2.36 -18.42 -11.05
CA LEU A 195 3.70 -17.90 -11.28
C LEU A 195 4.79 -18.93 -10.92
N LEU A 196 4.63 -19.64 -9.80
CA LEU A 196 5.55 -20.69 -9.36
C LEU A 196 5.52 -21.90 -10.30
N ASP A 197 4.33 -22.34 -10.73
CA ASP A 197 4.17 -23.46 -11.67
C ASP A 197 4.73 -23.11 -13.05
N PHE A 198 4.51 -21.88 -13.52
CA PHE A 198 5.06 -21.38 -14.78
C PHE A 198 6.59 -21.34 -14.73
N ALA A 199 7.17 -20.84 -13.62
CA ALA A 199 8.62 -20.84 -13.43
C ALA A 199 9.20 -22.26 -13.49
N LYS A 200 8.56 -23.22 -12.82
CA LYS A 200 8.94 -24.63 -12.86
C LYS A 200 8.84 -25.24 -14.25
N GLN A 201 7.77 -24.96 -14.99
CA GLN A 201 7.56 -25.45 -16.36
C GLN A 201 8.64 -24.94 -17.32
N GLU A 202 9.05 -23.68 -17.17
CA GLU A 202 10.00 -23.02 -18.07
C GLU A 202 11.46 -23.15 -17.63
N GLY A 203 11.73 -23.85 -16.51
CA GLY A 203 13.06 -24.01 -15.92
C GLY A 203 13.69 -22.71 -15.43
N GLY A 204 12.87 -21.73 -15.04
CA GLY A 204 13.30 -20.40 -14.59
C GLY A 204 12.94 -20.12 -13.14
N LYS A 205 13.20 -18.88 -12.69
CA LYS A 205 12.78 -18.38 -11.38
C LYS A 205 11.88 -17.13 -11.54
N PRO A 206 10.87 -16.93 -10.66
CA PRO A 206 10.15 -15.65 -10.61
C PRO A 206 11.09 -14.50 -10.25
N SER A 207 10.78 -13.29 -10.71
CA SER A 207 11.41 -12.07 -10.18
C SER A 207 10.69 -11.55 -8.95
N THR A 208 11.37 -10.72 -8.16
CA THR A 208 10.77 -9.96 -7.05
C THR A 208 9.60 -9.12 -7.57
N ASP A 209 9.78 -8.47 -8.71
CA ASP A 209 8.75 -7.67 -9.37
C ASP A 209 7.52 -8.49 -9.76
N ALA A 210 7.71 -9.72 -10.28
CA ALA A 210 6.61 -10.61 -10.63
C ALA A 210 5.90 -11.16 -9.39
N MET A 211 6.62 -11.46 -8.31
CA MET A 211 6.03 -11.87 -7.02
C MET A 211 5.18 -10.75 -6.42
N ILE A 212 5.68 -9.50 -6.43
CA ILE A 212 4.94 -8.34 -5.96
C ILE A 212 3.70 -8.08 -6.83
N ALA A 213 3.84 -8.22 -8.15
CA ALA A 213 2.70 -8.14 -9.06
C ALA A 213 1.66 -9.21 -8.73
N ALA A 214 2.04 -10.47 -8.56
CA ALA A 214 1.12 -11.56 -8.21
C ALA A 214 0.39 -11.29 -6.89
N ILE A 215 1.09 -10.78 -5.87
CA ILE A 215 0.49 -10.40 -4.59
C ILE A 215 -0.54 -9.28 -4.79
N TRP A 216 -0.18 -8.18 -5.44
CA TRP A 216 -1.09 -7.04 -5.59
C TRP A 216 -2.24 -7.29 -6.57
N ILE A 217 -2.05 -8.13 -7.58
CA ILE A 217 -3.15 -8.65 -8.39
C ILE A 217 -4.10 -9.46 -7.51
N THR A 218 -3.58 -10.33 -6.64
CA THR A 218 -4.42 -11.09 -5.68
C THR A 218 -5.25 -10.13 -4.81
N LEU A 219 -4.62 -9.13 -4.20
CA LEU A 219 -5.27 -8.17 -3.32
C LEU A 219 -6.30 -7.28 -4.04
N GLY A 220 -6.04 -6.93 -5.30
CA GLY A 220 -6.92 -6.09 -6.10
C GLY A 220 -7.98 -6.84 -6.91
N TRP A 221 -7.91 -8.17 -6.99
CA TRP A 221 -8.73 -8.94 -7.93
C TRP A 221 -10.21 -8.78 -7.67
N SER A 222 -10.65 -8.98 -6.43
CA SER A 222 -12.07 -8.87 -6.08
C SER A 222 -12.61 -7.47 -6.36
N GLY A 223 -11.86 -6.41 -6.01
CA GLY A 223 -12.20 -5.03 -6.35
C GLY A 223 -12.27 -4.77 -7.86
N LEU A 224 -11.44 -5.42 -8.67
CA LEU A 224 -11.51 -5.33 -10.13
C LEU A 224 -12.76 -6.02 -10.67
N ARG A 225 -13.05 -7.24 -10.18
CA ARG A 225 -14.19 -8.07 -10.61
C ARG A 225 -15.53 -7.46 -10.19
N SER A 226 -15.59 -6.83 -9.03
CA SER A 226 -16.76 -6.09 -8.54
C SER A 226 -16.89 -4.68 -9.14
N LYS A 227 -16.05 -4.33 -10.13
CA LYS A 227 -16.01 -3.02 -10.80
C LYS A 227 -15.82 -1.84 -9.82
N LYS A 228 -15.12 -2.08 -8.71
CA LYS A 228 -14.72 -1.05 -7.73
C LYS A 228 -13.41 -0.36 -8.07
N ILE A 229 -12.52 -0.99 -8.84
CA ILE A 229 -11.27 -0.39 -9.34
C ILE A 229 -11.10 -0.62 -10.84
N THR A 230 -10.29 0.21 -11.50
CA THR A 230 -10.04 0.12 -12.95
C THR A 230 -8.89 -0.84 -13.28
N ARG A 231 -8.81 -1.28 -14.54
CA ARG A 231 -7.62 -1.99 -15.08
C ARG A 231 -6.32 -1.19 -14.91
N GLY A 232 -6.40 0.13 -15.04
CA GLY A 232 -5.25 1.01 -14.83
C GLY A 232 -4.83 1.09 -13.36
N THR A 233 -5.78 1.02 -12.43
CA THR A 233 -5.50 0.99 -10.98
C THR A 233 -4.79 -0.30 -10.61
N ILE A 234 -5.35 -1.46 -10.99
CA ILE A 234 -4.78 -2.76 -10.59
C ILE A 234 -3.35 -2.94 -11.13
N ALA A 235 -3.08 -2.49 -12.36
CA ALA A 235 -1.75 -2.53 -12.97
C ALA A 235 -0.73 -1.60 -12.27
N ARG A 236 -1.19 -0.58 -11.52
CA ARG A 236 -0.33 0.38 -10.80
C ARG A 236 -0.18 0.06 -9.31
N LEU A 237 -0.90 -0.93 -8.77
CA LEU A 237 -0.78 -1.31 -7.35
C LEU A 237 0.67 -1.62 -6.92
N PRO A 238 1.53 -2.28 -7.73
CA PRO A 238 2.93 -2.44 -7.39
C PRO A 238 3.69 -1.12 -7.17
N TRP A 239 3.29 -0.04 -7.86
CA TRP A 239 3.87 1.29 -7.65
C TRP A 239 3.50 1.84 -6.28
N TYR A 240 2.23 1.71 -5.88
CA TYR A 240 1.79 2.08 -4.53
C TYR A 240 2.53 1.27 -3.46
N SER A 241 2.71 -0.04 -3.66
CA SER A 241 3.51 -0.90 -2.78
C SER A 241 4.90 -0.34 -2.54
N ARG A 242 5.63 -0.05 -3.63
CA ARG A 242 7.00 0.47 -3.54
C ARG A 242 7.02 1.81 -2.82
N ILE A 243 6.06 2.69 -3.07
CA ILE A 243 5.96 3.99 -2.38
C ILE A 243 5.70 3.77 -0.89
N TYR A 244 4.74 2.93 -0.49
CA TYR A 244 4.44 2.68 0.93
C TYR A 244 5.65 2.11 1.67
N SER A 245 6.32 1.12 1.10
CA SER A 245 7.54 0.55 1.68
C SER A 245 8.68 1.55 1.75
N THR A 246 8.83 2.42 0.73
CA THR A 246 9.84 3.48 0.73
C THR A 246 9.55 4.50 1.81
N ILE A 247 8.29 4.97 1.93
CA ILE A 247 7.87 5.92 2.97
C ILE A 247 8.22 5.37 4.34
N VAL A 248 7.81 4.13 4.65
CA VAL A 248 8.13 3.50 5.94
C VAL A 248 9.63 3.32 6.10
N GLY A 249 10.34 2.88 5.07
CA GLY A 249 11.79 2.64 5.13
C GLY A 249 12.59 3.89 5.46
N VAL A 250 12.33 5.01 4.78
CA VAL A 250 13.13 6.25 4.92
C VAL A 250 12.76 7.10 6.12
N VAL A 251 11.80 6.67 6.95
CA VAL A 251 11.62 7.26 8.29
C VAL A 251 12.85 6.96 9.15
N ALA A 252 13.40 5.74 9.05
CA ALA A 252 14.66 5.39 9.70
C ALA A 252 15.85 6.10 9.05
N SER A 253 16.89 6.40 9.82
CA SER A 253 18.16 6.96 9.32
C SER A 253 19.03 5.90 8.68
N ALA A 254 20.03 6.33 7.89
CA ALA A 254 20.90 5.40 7.16
C ALA A 254 21.61 4.36 8.05
N ASP A 255 21.93 4.68 9.31
CA ASP A 255 22.54 3.75 10.27
C ASP A 255 21.63 2.58 10.67
N LYS A 256 20.32 2.66 10.35
CA LYS A 256 19.35 1.58 10.57
C LYS A 256 19.20 0.66 9.37
N HIS A 257 19.91 0.93 8.27
CA HIS A 257 19.90 0.11 7.07
C HIS A 257 21.23 -0.61 6.92
N SER A 258 21.17 -1.90 6.56
CA SER A 258 22.33 -2.68 6.13
C SER A 258 21.94 -3.59 4.97
N GLU A 259 22.89 -4.36 4.43
CA GLU A 259 22.66 -5.23 3.28
C GLU A 259 21.53 -6.24 3.50
N ASP A 260 21.39 -6.79 4.72
CA ASP A 260 20.45 -7.86 5.04
C ASP A 260 19.52 -7.58 6.23
N SER A 261 19.63 -6.43 6.89
CA SER A 261 18.79 -6.04 8.03
C SER A 261 18.30 -4.59 7.98
N PHE A 262 17.17 -4.36 8.66
CA PHE A 262 16.52 -3.07 8.82
C PHE A 262 16.14 -2.88 10.30
N CYS A 263 16.56 -1.77 10.90
CA CYS A 263 16.40 -1.48 12.33
C CYS A 263 16.86 -2.63 13.25
N GLY A 264 17.94 -3.32 12.87
CA GLY A 264 18.49 -4.44 13.64
C GLY A 264 17.78 -5.79 13.46
N VAL A 265 16.73 -5.86 12.64
CA VAL A 265 16.00 -7.10 12.32
C VAL A 265 16.33 -7.56 10.91
N LYS A 266 16.56 -8.87 10.71
CA LYS A 266 16.85 -9.40 9.37
C LYS A 266 15.66 -9.19 8.44
N VAL A 267 15.92 -8.80 7.20
CA VAL A 267 14.86 -8.61 6.19
C VAL A 267 14.05 -9.89 5.98
N GLU A 268 14.68 -11.06 6.09
CA GLU A 268 13.98 -12.34 6.01
C GLU A 268 12.98 -12.55 7.16
N GLU A 269 13.32 -12.11 8.37
CA GLU A 269 12.44 -12.18 9.54
C GLU A 269 11.27 -11.20 9.39
N LEU A 270 11.52 -10.00 8.87
CA LEU A 270 10.47 -9.03 8.54
C LEU A 270 9.47 -9.60 7.52
N ILE A 271 9.97 -10.22 6.46
CA ILE A 271 9.12 -10.82 5.41
C ILE A 271 8.27 -11.97 5.99
N LYS A 272 8.85 -12.83 6.82
CA LYS A 272 8.20 -14.05 7.31
C LYS A 272 7.22 -13.83 8.46
N GLY A 273 7.51 -12.88 9.35
CA GLY A 273 6.83 -12.83 10.65
C GLY A 273 6.26 -11.47 11.05
N PHE A 274 6.67 -10.37 10.43
CA PHE A 274 6.24 -9.04 10.88
C PHE A 274 4.97 -8.59 10.15
N SER A 275 4.04 -8.00 10.89
CA SER A 275 3.05 -7.11 10.28
C SER A 275 3.72 -5.84 9.80
N PHE A 276 3.20 -5.23 8.74
CA PHE A 276 3.71 -3.96 8.27
C PHE A 276 3.47 -2.84 9.28
N THR A 277 2.39 -2.97 10.08
CA THR A 277 2.17 -2.14 11.27
C THR A 277 3.36 -2.19 12.24
N ARG A 278 3.85 -3.39 12.60
CA ARG A 278 5.01 -3.55 13.48
C ARG A 278 6.28 -3.01 12.85
N THR A 279 6.49 -3.22 11.55
CA THR A 279 7.61 -2.65 10.80
C THR A 279 7.58 -1.11 10.77
N ALA A 280 6.40 -0.51 10.61
CA ALA A 280 6.24 0.94 10.66
C ALA A 280 6.56 1.51 12.05
N PHE A 281 6.13 0.83 13.11
CA PHE A 281 6.52 1.19 14.48
C PHE A 281 8.03 1.09 14.66
N LEU A 282 8.64 -0.03 14.25
CA LEU A 282 10.08 -0.26 14.35
C LEU A 282 10.88 0.81 13.60
N SER A 283 10.42 1.23 12.43
CA SER A 283 11.03 2.31 11.65
C SER A 283 10.98 3.66 12.37
N LEU A 284 9.81 4.00 12.94
CA LEU A 284 9.59 5.28 13.59
C LEU A 284 10.28 5.38 14.96
N MET A 285 10.24 4.30 15.74
CA MET A 285 10.69 4.28 17.14
C MET A 285 12.10 3.72 17.31
N GLY A 286 12.65 3.06 16.29
CA GLY A 286 13.98 2.44 16.33
C GLY A 286 14.08 1.23 17.27
N ARG A 287 12.95 0.69 17.74
CA ARG A 287 12.84 -0.49 18.60
C ARG A 287 11.54 -1.24 18.36
N GLU A 288 11.46 -2.47 18.85
CA GLU A 288 10.21 -3.23 18.80
C GLU A 288 9.16 -2.67 19.79
N PRO A 289 7.85 -2.73 19.43
CA PRO A 289 6.76 -2.34 20.30
C PRO A 289 6.42 -3.44 21.32
N SER A 290 5.84 -3.03 22.46
CA SER A 290 4.99 -3.93 23.25
C SER A 290 3.65 -4.20 22.53
N ASP A 291 2.86 -5.16 23.02
CA ASP A 291 1.54 -5.45 22.44
C ASP A 291 0.58 -4.25 22.56
N ASP A 292 0.62 -3.53 23.69
CA ASP A 292 -0.20 -2.34 23.92
C ASP A 292 0.21 -1.18 23.00
N GLU A 293 1.52 -0.92 22.87
CA GLU A 293 2.03 0.13 21.98
C GLU A 293 1.70 -0.15 20.51
N LEU A 294 1.78 -1.42 20.09
CA LEU A 294 1.43 -1.80 18.73
C LEU A 294 -0.06 -1.59 18.47
N PHE A 295 -0.91 -1.92 19.43
CA PHE A 295 -2.35 -1.69 19.34
C PHE A 295 -2.69 -0.18 19.27
N GLU A 296 -2.13 0.63 20.16
CA GLU A 296 -2.32 2.09 20.16
C GLU A 296 -1.86 2.72 18.85
N PHE A 297 -0.70 2.30 18.35
CA PHE A 297 -0.17 2.77 17.08
C PHE A 297 -1.07 2.39 15.90
N GLN A 298 -1.60 1.16 15.89
CA GLN A 298 -2.57 0.72 14.88
C GLN A 298 -3.83 1.59 14.90
N VAL A 299 -4.39 1.83 16.09
CA VAL A 299 -5.59 2.67 16.27
C VAL A 299 -5.33 4.06 15.71
N LEU A 300 -4.19 4.68 16.05
CA LEU A 300 -3.79 5.99 15.54
C LEU A 300 -3.73 6.00 14.00
N LEU A 301 -3.07 5.02 13.39
CA LEU A 301 -2.94 4.92 11.93
C LEU A 301 -4.29 4.80 11.22
N GLY A 302 -5.25 4.06 11.80
CA GLY A 302 -6.59 3.96 11.22
C GLY A 302 -7.43 5.21 11.43
N LEU A 303 -7.27 5.94 12.54
CA LEU A 303 -7.94 7.22 12.76
C LEU A 303 -7.48 8.30 11.76
N ILE A 304 -6.21 8.26 11.34
CA ILE A 304 -5.62 9.22 10.40
C ILE A 304 -5.61 8.71 8.94
N ILE A 305 -6.30 7.60 8.63
CA ILE A 305 -6.37 7.03 7.27
C ILE A 305 -6.93 8.02 6.24
N THR A 306 -7.70 9.01 6.70
CA THR A 306 -8.18 10.13 5.89
C THR A 306 -8.10 11.41 6.70
N ASN A 307 -7.62 12.47 6.06
CA ASN A 307 -7.67 13.82 6.64
C ASN A 307 -9.03 14.50 6.42
N GLY A 308 -10.04 13.78 5.92
CA GLY A 308 -11.34 14.35 5.54
C GLY A 308 -11.38 14.92 4.11
N PRO A 309 -12.58 15.14 3.55
CA PRO A 309 -12.76 15.66 2.19
C PRO A 309 -12.29 17.12 2.10
N GLY A 310 -11.70 17.48 0.95
CA GLY A 310 -11.44 18.89 0.64
C GLY A 310 -10.30 19.54 1.42
N THR A 311 -9.52 18.79 2.20
CA THR A 311 -8.36 19.33 2.91
C THR A 311 -7.26 19.80 1.97
N ILE A 312 -6.45 20.77 2.44
CA ILE A 312 -5.30 21.32 1.68
C ILE A 312 -4.33 20.21 1.24
N SER A 313 -4.15 19.17 2.06
CA SER A 313 -3.34 17.99 1.71
C SER A 313 -3.88 17.25 0.48
N ALA A 314 -5.21 17.15 0.35
CA ALA A 314 -5.83 16.50 -0.80
C ALA A 314 -5.74 17.37 -2.06
N GLN A 315 -5.71 18.70 -1.94
CA GLN A 315 -5.53 19.62 -3.08
C GLN A 315 -4.21 19.37 -3.80
N GLY A 316 -3.12 19.13 -3.07
CA GLY A 316 -1.82 18.80 -3.66
C GLY A 316 -1.86 17.54 -4.50
N SER A 317 -2.41 16.43 -3.98
CA SER A 317 -2.57 15.19 -4.75
C SER A 317 -3.46 15.36 -5.98
N LYS A 318 -4.55 16.13 -5.85
CA LYS A 318 -5.47 16.39 -6.96
C LYS A 318 -4.81 17.20 -8.06
N GLY A 319 -4.05 18.24 -7.70
CA GLY A 319 -3.27 19.03 -8.66
C GLY A 319 -2.25 18.16 -9.40
N ALA A 320 -1.55 17.31 -8.66
CA ALA A 320 -0.58 16.37 -9.23
C ALA A 320 -1.20 15.41 -10.26
N VAL A 321 -2.37 14.84 -9.97
CA VAL A 321 -3.09 13.94 -10.89
C VAL A 321 -3.74 14.71 -12.04
N SER A 322 -4.29 15.91 -11.78
CA SER A 322 -4.99 16.73 -12.79
C SER A 322 -4.05 17.28 -13.85
N ALA A 323 -2.76 17.43 -13.54
CA ALA A 323 -1.77 17.93 -14.48
C ALA A 323 -1.63 17.05 -15.75
N ASP A 324 -1.91 15.74 -15.66
CA ASP A 324 -1.67 14.78 -16.75
C ASP A 324 -2.85 13.81 -16.99
N GLY A 325 -3.64 13.55 -15.95
CA GLY A 325 -4.66 12.49 -15.94
C GLY A 325 -5.92 12.72 -16.78
N PRO A 326 -6.50 13.93 -16.86
CA PRO A 326 -7.71 14.17 -17.63
C PRO A 326 -7.54 13.90 -19.13
N GLU A 327 -6.36 14.12 -19.70
CA GLU A 327 -6.11 13.91 -21.14
C GLU A 327 -5.48 12.55 -21.43
N MET A 328 -4.47 12.14 -20.64
CA MET A 328 -3.69 10.93 -20.87
C MET A 328 -3.46 10.17 -19.55
N PRO A 329 -4.39 9.28 -19.15
CA PRO A 329 -4.30 8.55 -17.87
C PRO A 329 -2.99 7.78 -17.65
N ASP A 330 -2.30 7.38 -18.72
CA ASP A 330 -1.01 6.67 -18.65
C ASP A 330 0.19 7.56 -18.31
N ARG A 331 0.01 8.88 -18.33
CA ARG A 331 1.00 9.87 -17.87
C ARG A 331 0.87 10.19 -16.38
N VAL A 332 -0.23 9.77 -15.72
CA VAL A 332 -0.39 9.98 -14.28
C VAL A 332 0.74 9.29 -13.53
N GLN A 333 1.46 10.09 -12.75
CA GLN A 333 2.55 9.62 -11.91
C GLN A 333 2.04 9.44 -10.48
N VAL A 334 2.08 8.19 -9.98
CA VAL A 334 1.56 7.87 -8.64
C VAL A 334 2.39 8.57 -7.56
N ASN A 335 3.72 8.52 -7.67
CA ASN A 335 4.62 9.19 -6.74
C ASN A 335 4.37 10.71 -6.66
N LYS A 336 4.08 11.36 -7.78
CA LYS A 336 3.73 12.79 -7.82
C LYS A 336 2.48 13.10 -6.99
N ALA A 337 1.49 12.22 -6.95
CA ALA A 337 0.30 12.39 -6.11
C ALA A 337 0.62 12.34 -4.61
N PHE A 338 1.55 11.45 -4.20
CA PHE A 338 2.05 11.39 -2.83
C PHE A 338 2.90 12.62 -2.48
N ILE A 339 3.79 13.07 -3.37
CA ILE A 339 4.55 14.31 -3.17
C ILE A 339 3.61 15.50 -3.03
N GLY A 340 2.55 15.56 -3.86
CA GLY A 340 1.51 16.56 -3.73
C GLY A 340 0.88 16.58 -2.33
N PHE A 341 0.55 15.41 -1.78
CA PHE A 341 0.06 15.29 -0.40
C PHE A 341 1.11 15.80 0.60
N LEU A 342 2.32 15.24 0.56
CA LEU A 342 3.38 15.47 1.55
C LEU A 342 3.83 16.93 1.58
N THR A 343 3.95 17.58 0.42
CA THR A 343 4.34 19.00 0.31
C THR A 343 3.25 19.97 0.75
N HIS A 344 2.00 19.49 0.86
CA HIS A 344 0.86 20.27 1.36
C HIS A 344 0.55 19.95 2.83
N THR A 345 1.39 19.16 3.48
CA THR A 345 1.34 18.88 4.92
C THR A 345 2.66 19.31 5.55
N GLY A 346 2.62 20.38 6.37
CA GLY A 346 3.81 20.89 7.09
C GLY A 346 4.20 20.01 8.29
N PHE A 347 4.90 20.59 9.27
CA PHE A 347 5.10 19.95 10.58
C PHE A 347 3.77 19.69 11.30
N ALA A 348 2.80 20.58 11.05
CA ALA A 348 1.42 20.44 11.47
C ALA A 348 0.48 20.51 10.25
N HIS A 349 -0.62 19.77 10.32
CA HIS A 349 -1.68 19.81 9.31
C HIS A 349 -2.84 20.69 9.78
N GLY A 350 -2.53 21.98 10.01
CA GLY A 350 -3.52 22.99 10.43
C GLY A 350 -3.99 22.90 11.89
N GLY A 351 -3.41 22.03 12.71
CA GLY A 351 -3.67 21.94 14.16
C GLY A 351 -2.39 21.74 14.96
N ASN A 352 -2.30 22.41 16.10
CA ASN A 352 -1.10 22.46 16.97
C ASN A 352 -0.94 21.20 17.85
N GLY A 353 -1.32 20.01 17.35
CA GLY A 353 -1.40 18.80 18.18
C GLY A 353 -0.04 18.36 18.72
N TYR A 354 1.00 18.47 17.90
CA TYR A 354 2.38 18.18 18.32
C TYR A 354 2.88 19.22 19.33
N GLU A 355 2.63 20.50 19.07
CA GLU A 355 3.02 21.59 19.98
C GLU A 355 2.24 21.52 21.30
N ALA A 356 0.99 21.07 21.28
CA ALA A 356 0.18 20.84 22.47
C ALA A 356 0.70 19.63 23.26
N ALA A 357 1.03 18.51 22.60
CA ALA A 357 1.62 17.36 23.26
C ALA A 357 3.01 17.71 23.85
N ALA A 358 3.86 18.41 23.10
CA ALA A 358 5.15 18.90 23.56
C ALA A 358 5.01 19.88 24.72
N PHE A 359 4.04 20.79 24.66
CA PHE A 359 3.70 21.69 25.76
C PHE A 359 3.29 20.90 27.01
N LEU A 360 2.38 19.93 26.89
CA LEU A 360 1.94 19.09 28.00
C LEU A 360 3.11 18.31 28.60
N ILE A 361 3.93 17.66 27.76
CA ILE A 361 5.13 16.96 28.22
C ILE A 361 6.06 17.93 28.96
N GLU A 362 6.33 19.11 28.40
CA GLU A 362 7.21 20.10 29.00
C GLU A 362 6.66 20.65 30.33
N GLN A 363 5.35 20.86 30.45
CA GLN A 363 4.72 21.33 31.68
C GLN A 363 4.72 20.24 32.77
N PHE A 364 4.52 18.97 32.39
CA PHE A 364 4.32 17.88 33.35
C PHE A 364 5.56 17.02 33.60
N LYS A 365 6.68 17.21 32.87
CA LYS A 365 7.90 16.37 32.99
C LYS A 365 8.49 16.29 34.40
N ASP A 366 8.35 17.35 35.19
CA ASP A 366 8.89 17.44 36.55
C ASP A 366 7.83 17.11 37.63
N THR A 367 6.66 16.62 37.20
CA THR A 367 5.57 16.22 38.11
C THR A 367 5.58 14.71 38.35
N SER A 368 4.88 14.26 39.40
CA SER A 368 4.66 12.83 39.67
C SER A 368 3.49 12.22 38.87
N LEU A 369 3.01 12.89 37.83
CA LEU A 369 1.87 12.45 37.03
C LEU A 369 2.22 11.16 36.28
N LYS A 370 1.58 10.05 36.67
CA LYS A 370 1.78 8.74 36.02
C LYS A 370 0.72 8.41 34.98
N ALA A 371 -0.48 8.96 35.14
CA ALA A 371 -1.61 8.73 34.24
C ALA A 371 -2.45 10.01 34.17
N ALA A 372 -2.77 10.45 32.96
CA ALA A 372 -3.49 11.70 32.73
C ALA A 372 -4.98 11.62 33.14
N ASP A 373 -5.52 10.42 33.31
CA ASP A 373 -6.91 10.16 33.72
C ASP A 373 -7.06 9.86 35.22
N ASP A 374 -5.97 9.86 35.99
CA ASP A 374 -6.02 9.66 37.44
C ASP A 374 -6.61 10.89 38.13
N LYS A 375 -7.88 10.79 38.57
CA LYS A 375 -8.58 11.88 39.28
C LYS A 375 -7.89 12.32 40.58
N ASN A 376 -6.95 11.53 41.10
CA ASN A 376 -6.20 11.82 42.32
C ASN A 376 -4.74 12.21 42.02
N HIS A 377 -4.45 12.70 40.81
CA HIS A 377 -3.09 13.09 40.38
C HIS A 377 -2.43 14.17 41.26
N GLY A 378 -3.17 14.87 42.12
CA GLY A 378 -2.61 15.79 43.12
C GLY A 378 -2.02 17.09 42.53
N LEU A 379 -2.37 17.41 41.29
CA LEU A 379 -1.97 18.63 40.59
C LEU A 379 -3.13 19.62 40.65
N ASP A 380 -2.82 20.89 40.93
CA ASP A 380 -3.78 21.97 40.80
C ASP A 380 -3.87 22.37 39.32
N LEU A 381 -5.01 22.08 38.69
CA LEU A 381 -5.23 22.36 37.26
C LEU A 381 -5.87 23.74 37.03
N ASP A 382 -6.27 24.44 38.10
CA ASP A 382 -6.91 25.76 38.04
C ASP A 382 -5.90 26.91 38.28
N ALA A 383 -4.64 26.58 38.60
CA ALA A 383 -3.53 27.52 38.78
C ALA A 383 -2.88 27.90 37.44
#